data_AF-A0A9X2Y2R8-F1
#
_entry.id   AF-A0A9X2Y2R8-F1
#
_cell.length_a   1.000
_cell.length_b   1.000
_cell.length_c   1.000
_cell.angle_alpha   90.00
_cell.angle_beta   90.00
_cell.angle_gamma   90.00
#
_symmetry.space_group_name_H-M   'P 1'
#
loop_
_entity.id
_entity.type
_entity.pdbx_description
1 polymer ?
#
loop_
_entity_poly.entity_id
_entity_poly.type
_entity_poly.pdbx_seq_one_letter_code
_entity_poly.pdbx_strand_id
1 'polypeptide(L)' 'MSLLNRSIVLNTMIKHETLIIHDIGKEVNLGFVPDKAHLQFFLDELTDSGYLSILDGVTPCTYTITAKGITEGKRLKEGI' A
#
# COMPACT_ATOMS: atom_id res chain seq x y z
N MET A 1 -2.42 -1.93 19.28
CA MET A 1 -3.28 -2.32 18.14
C MET A 1 -2.82 -1.54 16.94
N SER A 2 -2.34 -2.21 15.89
CA SER A 2 -1.95 -1.55 14.65
C SER A 2 -3.20 -1.36 13.79
N LEU A 3 -3.77 -0.15 13.81
CA LEU A 3 -4.84 0.22 12.88
C LEU A 3 -4.25 0.36 11.49
N LEU A 4 -4.87 -0.26 10.47
CA LEU A 4 -4.47 -0.07 9.08
C LEU A 4 -4.39 1.43 8.78
N ASN A 5 -3.25 1.87 8.28
CA ASN A 5 -2.99 3.25 7.90
C ASN A 5 -2.03 3.30 6.71
N ARG A 6 -1.87 4.49 6.13
CA ARG A 6 -1.02 4.75 4.96
C ARG A 6 0.42 4.28 5.14
N SER A 7 0.98 4.41 6.34
CA SER A 7 2.37 4.00 6.64
C SER A 7 2.53 2.49 6.50
N ILE A 8 1.56 1.70 6.98
CA ILE A 8 1.61 0.23 6.85
C ILE A 8 1.54 -0.18 5.38
N VAL A 9 0.61 0.39 4.61
CA VAL A 9 0.47 0.08 3.17
C VAL A 9 1.75 0.46 2.42
N LEU A 10 2.28 1.67 2.64
CA LEU A 10 3.52 2.11 2.00
C LEU A 10 4.72 1.25 2.39
N ASN A 11 4.85 0.86 3.66
CA ASN A 11 5.93 -0.03 4.09
C ASN A 11 5.84 -1.42 3.44
N THR A 12 4.63 -1.98 3.32
CA THR A 12 4.41 -3.23 2.58
C THR A 12 4.81 -3.07 1.11
N MET A 13 4.40 -1.98 0.47
CA MET A 13 4.74 -1.71 -0.93
C MET A 13 6.24 -1.41 -1.14
N ILE A 14 6.93 -0.79 -0.18
CA ILE A 14 8.40 -0.60 -0.22
C ILE A 14 9.12 -1.95 -0.17
N LYS A 15 8.63 -2.89 0.65
CA LYS A 15 9.25 -4.20 0.83
C LYS A 15 9.16 -5.09 -0.42
N HIS A 16 8.03 -5.02 -1.13
CA HIS A 16 7.73 -5.92 -2.25
C HIS A 16 7.74 -5.25 -3.62
N GLU A 17 7.78 -3.92 -3.66
CA GLU A 17 7.79 -3.03 -4.83
C GLU A 17 6.52 -3.09 -5.69
N THR A 18 6.06 -4.29 -6.06
CA THR A 18 4.87 -4.55 -6.87
C THR A 18 4.04 -5.68 -6.26
N LEU A 19 2.76 -5.45 -6.03
CA LEU A 19 1.84 -6.44 -5.46
C LEU A 19 0.43 -6.32 -6.02
N ILE A 20 -0.26 -7.46 -6.06
CA ILE A 20 -1.70 -7.51 -6.32
C ILE A 20 -2.47 -7.19 -5.02
N ILE A 21 -3.65 -6.59 -5.13
CA ILE A 21 -4.47 -6.19 -3.96
C ILE A 21 -4.66 -7.31 -2.92
N HIS A 22 -4.84 -8.54 -3.40
CA HIS A 22 -5.03 -9.71 -2.56
C HIS A 22 -3.80 -10.01 -1.68
N ASP A 23 -2.60 -9.85 -2.24
CA ASP A 23 -1.36 -10.12 -1.52
C ASP A 23 -0.98 -8.94 -0.62
N ILE A 24 -1.32 -7.71 -1.00
CA ILE A 24 -1.25 -6.55 -0.11
C ILE A 24 -2.09 -6.81 1.15
N GLY A 25 -3.34 -7.26 0.99
CA GLY A 25 -4.20 -7.57 2.12
C GLY A 25 -3.65 -8.66 3.06
N LYS A 26 -2.88 -9.61 2.51
CA LYS A 26 -2.20 -10.66 3.30
C LYS A 26 -0.96 -10.18 4.01
N GLU A 27 -0.12 -9.38 3.36
CA GLU A 27 1.11 -8.84 3.96
C GLU A 27 0.80 -7.77 5.03
N VAL A 28 -0.30 -7.02 4.85
CA VAL A 28 -0.83 -6.07 5.83
C VAL A 28 -1.43 -6.80 7.06
N ASN A 29 -1.67 -8.11 6.95
CA ASN A 29 -2.27 -8.98 7.98
C ASN A 29 -1.28 -9.31 9.13
N LEU A 30 -0.56 -8.32 9.64
CA LEU A 30 0.23 -8.36 10.87
C LEU A 30 -0.68 -8.32 12.13
N GLY A 31 -1.85 -8.98 12.08
CA GLY A 31 -2.77 -9.15 13.22
C GLY A 31 -4.23 -8.69 13.00
N PHE A 32 -4.61 -8.24 11.81
CA PHE A 32 -5.99 -7.85 11.48
C PHE A 32 -6.24 -8.02 9.97
N VAL A 33 -7.35 -8.63 9.58
CA VAL A 33 -7.82 -8.63 8.19
C VAL A 33 -8.43 -7.26 7.94
N PRO A 34 -7.76 -6.34 7.22
CA PRO A 34 -8.40 -5.08 6.91
C PRO A 34 -9.66 -5.37 6.09
N ASP A 35 -10.76 -4.73 6.48
CA ASP A 35 -11.95 -4.72 5.64
C ASP A 35 -11.54 -4.29 4.22
N LYS A 36 -11.99 -5.04 3.22
CA LYS A 36 -11.62 -4.83 1.82
C LYS A 36 -11.89 -3.39 1.38
N ALA A 37 -12.95 -2.78 1.91
CA ALA A 37 -13.29 -1.38 1.66
C ALA A 37 -12.23 -0.41 2.22
N HIS A 38 -11.72 -0.66 3.43
CA HIS A 38 -10.67 0.18 4.04
C HIS A 38 -9.33 0.05 3.31
N LEU A 39 -8.94 -1.17 2.91
CA LEU A 39 -7.73 -1.35 2.11
C LEU A 39 -7.85 -0.64 0.76
N GLN A 40 -8.98 -0.80 0.07
CA GLN A 40 -9.23 -0.11 -1.20
C GLN A 40 -9.18 1.41 -1.03
N PHE A 41 -9.79 1.96 0.03
CA PHE A 41 -9.73 3.39 0.33
C PHE A 41 -8.29 3.91 0.40
N PHE A 42 -7.39 3.22 1.10
CA PHE A 42 -5.98 3.64 1.15
C PHE A 42 -5.26 3.46 -0.17
N LEU A 43 -5.54 2.39 -0.92
CA LEU A 43 -4.92 2.17 -2.23
C LEU A 43 -5.34 3.26 -3.22
N ASP A 44 -6.61 3.63 -3.25
CA ASP A 44 -7.13 4.72 -4.08
C ASP A 44 -6.47 6.03 -3.69
N GLU A 45 -6.46 6.36 -2.40
CA GLU A 45 -5.89 7.61 -1.91
C GLU A 45 -4.37 7.74 -2.19
N LEU A 46 -3.62 6.65 -2.02
CA LEU A 46 -2.19 6.61 -2.31
C LEU A 46 -1.91 6.65 -3.82
N THR A 47 -2.82 6.09 -4.64
CA THR A 47 -2.73 6.16 -6.10
C THR A 47 -3.01 7.58 -6.59
N ASP A 48 -4.09 8.21 -6.12
CA ASP A 48 -4.45 9.60 -6.42
C ASP A 48 -3.34 10.58 -6.00
N SER A 49 -2.67 10.29 -4.89
CA SER A 49 -1.52 11.07 -4.40
C SER A 49 -0.24 10.83 -5.21
N GLY A 50 -0.22 9.87 -6.14
CA GLY A 50 0.94 9.49 -6.95
C GLY A 50 2.01 8.71 -6.20
N TYR A 51 1.69 8.14 -5.04
CA TYR A 51 2.60 7.27 -4.28
C TYR A 51 2.59 5.83 -4.78
N LEU A 52 1.45 5.38 -5.31
CA LEU A 52 1.29 4.13 -6.01
C LEU A 52 0.86 4.38 -7.45
N SER A 53 1.11 3.40 -8.31
CA SER A 53 0.61 3.36 -9.68
C SER A 53 -0.02 2.00 -9.94
N ILE A 54 -1.15 1.99 -10.64
CA ILE A 54 -1.80 0.76 -11.10
C ILE A 54 -1.18 0.38 -12.44
N LEU A 55 -0.75 -0.87 -12.59
CA LEU A 55 -0.27 -1.37 -13.87
C LEU A 55 -1.44 -1.56 -14.83
N ASP A 56 -1.45 -0.77 -15.91
CA ASP A 56 -2.49 -0.82 -16.92
C ASP A 56 -2.45 -2.14 -17.72
N GLY A 57 -3.62 -2.65 -18.09
CA GLY A 57 -3.76 -3.89 -18.84
C GLY A 57 -3.42 -5.19 -18.08
N VAL A 58 -3.13 -5.14 -16.77
CA VAL A 58 -2.79 -6.31 -15.96
C VAL A 58 -3.98 -6.78 -15.12
N THR A 59 -4.27 -8.08 -15.17
CA THR A 59 -5.25 -8.75 -14.30
C THR A 59 -4.58 -9.90 -13.55
N PRO A 60 -4.68 -9.98 -12.21
CA PRO A 60 -5.48 -9.13 -11.33
C PRO A 60 -4.88 -7.71 -11.16
N CYS A 61 -5.70 -6.77 -10.66
CA CYS A 61 -5.28 -5.39 -10.41
C CYS A 61 -4.00 -5.36 -9.55
N THR A 62 -2.94 -4.79 -10.12
CA THR A 62 -1.58 -4.82 -9.59
C THR A 62 -1.11 -3.39 -9.36
N TYR A 63 -0.58 -3.14 -8.16
CA TYR A 63 -0.05 -1.85 -7.75
C TYR A 63 1.48 -1.94 -7.73
N THR A 64 2.13 -0.86 -8.16
CA THR A 64 3.58 -0.67 -8.00
C THR A 64 3.84 0.61 -7.22
N ILE A 65 4.85 0.58 -6.35
CA ILE A 65 5.28 1.78 -5.65
C ILE A 65 6.06 2.72 -6.57
N THR A 66 5.83 4.03 -6.42
CA THR A 66 6.61 5.05 -7.13
C THR A 66 7.79 5.53 -6.27
N ALA A 67 8.76 6.21 -6.88
CA ALA A 67 9.85 6.87 -6.14
C ALA A 67 9.33 7.87 -5.09
N LYS A 68 8.20 8.54 -5.40
CA LYS A 68 7.50 9.43 -4.48
C LYS A 68 6.95 8.65 -3.28
N GLY A 69 6.33 7.49 -3.53
CA GLY A 69 5.83 6.59 -2.48
C GLY A 69 6.93 6.06 -1.56
N ILE A 70 8.09 5.69 -2.12
CA ILE A 70 9.26 5.27 -1.33
C ILE A 70 9.73 6.38 -0.39
N THR A 71 9.82 7.60 -0.91
CA THR A 71 10.26 8.77 -0.13
C THR A 71 9.29 9.07 1.01
N GLU A 72 7.99 9.04 0.72
CA GLU A 72 6.96 9.28 1.71
C GLU A 72 6.90 8.18 2.78
N GLY A 73 7.02 6.91 2.39
CA GLY A 73 7.04 5.81 3.34
C GLY A 73 8.24 5.85 4.29
N LYS A 74 9.42 6.28 3.80
CA LYS A 74 10.59 6.54 4.66
C LYS A 74 10.32 7.66 5.66
N ARG A 75 9.76 8.79 5.20
CA ARG A 75 9.39 9.93 6.05
C ARG A 75 8.41 9.53 7.16
N LEU A 76 7.41 8.71 6.84
CA LEU A 76 6.42 8.21 7.80
C LEU A 76 6.99 7.18 8.78
N LYS A 77 8.07 6.49 8.43
CA LYS A 77 8.75 5.53 9.31
C LYS A 77 9.68 6.20 10.31
N GLU A 78 10.28 7.34 9.94
CA GLU A 78 11.19 8.12 10.79
C GLU A 78 10.47 9.10 11.73
N GLY A 79 9.16 9.31 11.55
CA GLY A 79 8.34 10.22 12.34
C GLY A 79 7.75 9.64 13.65
N ILE A 80 8.43 8.67 14.29
CA ILE A 80 8.06 8.11 15.61
C ILE A 80 9.09 8.55 16.65
#